data_AF-A0A9P0KK81-F1
#
_entry.id   AF-A0A9P0KK81-F1
#
_cell.length_a   1.000
_cell.length_b   1.000
_cell.length_c   1.000
_cell.angle_alpha   90.00
_cell.angle_beta   90.00
_cell.angle_gamma   90.00
#
_symmetry.space_group_name_H-M   'P 1'
#
loop_
_entity.id
_entity.type
_entity.pdbx_description
1 polymer ?
#
loop_
_entity_poly.entity_id
_entity_poly.type
_entity_poly.pdbx_seq_one_letter_code
_entity_poly.pdbx_strand_id
1 'polypeptide(L)'
;MTPIQNALPGSPERRYTDSHIQTRNCVERCIGVLKERFLCLSNVLRYSPEKVGNIANACAILHNICVAARLDFNLDMLPLQDTDNHLEQGNFDQRTNRDGILLRRNIIARYFTN
;
A
#
# COMPACT_ATOMS: atom_id res chain seq x y z
N MET A 1 3.98 -7.14 6.50
CA MET A 1 3.87 -6.82 7.94
C MET A 1 2.40 -6.61 8.27
N THR A 2 1.91 -7.22 9.34
CA THR A 2 0.47 -7.28 9.64
C THR A 2 0.16 -6.58 10.96
N PRO A 3 -0.91 -5.75 11.04
CA PRO A 3 -1.42 -5.20 12.29
C PRO A 3 -1.65 -6.26 13.37
N ILE A 4 -1.59 -5.87 14.64
CA ILE A 4 -2.03 -6.73 15.75
C ILE A 4 -3.48 -6.35 16.07
N GLN A 5 -4.40 -7.27 15.80
CA GLN A 5 -5.82 -7.07 16.12
C GLN A 5 -6.01 -7.07 17.63
N ASN A 6 -6.88 -6.20 18.13
CA ASN A 6 -7.26 -6.10 19.56
C ASN A 6 -6.06 -5.92 20.51
N ALA A 7 -5.02 -5.20 20.08
CA ALA A 7 -3.91 -4.82 20.95
C ALA A 7 -4.41 -3.99 22.14
N LEU A 8 -3.90 -4.30 23.34
CA LEU A 8 -4.28 -3.63 24.58
C LEU A 8 -4.01 -2.12 24.47
N PRO A 9 -4.95 -1.24 24.87
CA PRO A 9 -4.73 0.20 24.89
C PRO A 9 -3.47 0.57 25.69
N GLY A 10 -2.65 1.46 25.14
CA GLY A 10 -1.39 1.89 25.75
C GLY A 10 -0.22 0.92 25.62
N SER A 11 -0.42 -0.27 25.03
CA SER A 11 0.67 -1.22 24.84
C SER A 11 1.58 -0.87 23.65
N PRO A 12 2.85 -1.32 23.63
CA PRO A 12 3.75 -1.21 22.48
C PRO A 12 3.14 -1.74 21.18
N GLU A 13 2.41 -2.84 21.24
CA GLU A 13 1.70 -3.46 20.12
C GLU A 13 0.62 -2.54 19.55
N ARG A 14 -0.06 -1.77 20.42
CA ARG A 14 -1.06 -0.80 20.00
C ARG A 14 -0.41 0.37 19.27
N ARG A 15 0.65 0.95 19.83
CA ARG A 15 1.44 2.02 19.19
C ARG A 15 1.97 1.59 17.80
N TYR A 16 2.50 0.38 17.71
CA TYR A 16 2.90 -0.22 16.43
C TYR A 16 1.73 -0.32 15.44
N THR A 17 0.59 -0.82 15.91
CA THR A 17 -0.59 -1.02 15.06
C THR A 17 -1.14 0.31 14.55
N ASP A 18 -1.25 1.32 15.41
CA ASP A 18 -1.72 2.66 15.03
C ASP A 18 -0.77 3.30 14.00
N SER A 19 0.55 3.24 14.22
CA SER A 19 1.55 3.73 13.26
C SER A 19 1.49 2.98 11.93
N HIS A 20 1.31 1.66 11.97
CA HIS A 20 1.20 0.84 10.77
C HIS A 20 -0.06 1.19 9.96
N ILE A 21 -1.21 1.35 10.62
CA ILE A 21 -2.47 1.79 9.99
C ILE A 21 -2.30 3.16 9.34
N GLN A 22 -1.73 4.12 10.06
CA GLN A 22 -1.49 5.47 9.52
C GLN A 22 -0.61 5.44 8.27
N THR A 23 0.46 4.63 8.30
CA THR A 23 1.36 4.46 7.15
C THR A 23 0.64 3.84 5.96
N ARG A 24 -0.15 2.78 6.20
CA ARG A 24 -0.95 2.12 5.15
C ARG A 24 -1.95 3.08 4.51
N ASN A 25 -2.66 3.87 5.31
CA ASN A 25 -3.63 4.84 4.80
C ASN A 25 -2.96 5.85 3.84
N CYS A 26 -1.75 6.31 4.15
CA CYS A 26 -1.01 7.20 3.27
C CYS A 26 -0.65 6.53 1.93
N VAL A 27 -0.13 5.29 1.99
CA VAL A 27 0.25 4.50 0.81
C VAL A 27 -0.96 4.17 -0.05
N GLU A 28 -2.06 3.70 0.55
CA GLU A 28 -3.30 3.34 -0.13
C GLU A 28 -3.92 4.56 -0.84
N ARG A 29 -3.95 5.73 -0.18
CA ARG A 29 -4.38 6.98 -0.80
C ARG A 29 -3.51 7.37 -1.99
N CYS A 30 -2.19 7.26 -1.86
CA CYS A 30 -1.25 7.53 -2.96
C CYS A 30 -1.52 6.60 -4.16
N ILE A 31 -1.69 5.31 -3.92
CA ILE A 31 -2.03 4.32 -4.96
C ILE A 31 -3.38 4.66 -5.61
N GLY A 32 -4.38 5.05 -4.82
CA GLY A 32 -5.68 5.48 -5.33
C GLY A 32 -5.56 6.65 -6.31
N VAL A 33 -4.84 7.71 -5.93
CA VAL A 33 -4.59 8.88 -6.79
C VAL A 33 -3.86 8.50 -8.09
N LEU A 34 -2.88 7.59 -8.02
CA LEU A 34 -2.15 7.14 -9.20
C LEU A 34 -3.02 6.29 -10.13
N LYS A 35 -3.84 5.38 -9.59
CA LYS A 35 -4.78 4.56 -10.39
C LYS A 35 -5.86 5.41 -11.04
N GLU A 36 -6.40 6.37 -10.31
CA GLU A 36 -7.35 7.34 -10.82
C GLU A 36 -6.75 8.12 -11.99
N ARG A 37 -5.56 8.70 -11.82
CA ARG A 37 -4.90 9.49 -12.89
C ARG A 37 -4.43 8.64 -14.07
N PHE A 38 -3.94 7.43 -13.83
CA PHE A 38 -3.34 6.57 -14.84
C PHE A 38 -4.04 5.22 -14.89
N LEU A 39 -5.07 5.11 -15.74
CA LEU A 39 -5.90 3.90 -15.92
C LEU A 39 -5.11 2.62 -16.22
N CYS A 40 -3.87 2.73 -16.72
CA CYS A 40 -2.99 1.59 -16.89
C CYS A 40 -2.65 0.89 -15.57
N LEU A 41 -2.71 1.59 -14.42
CA LEU A 41 -2.51 1.02 -13.09
C LEU A 41 -3.80 0.47 -12.46
N SER A 42 -4.97 0.81 -13.01
CA SER A 42 -6.26 0.34 -12.51
C SER A 42 -6.57 -1.09 -12.89
N ASN A 43 -5.90 -1.63 -13.91
CA ASN A 43 -6.10 -2.97 -14.42
C ASN A 43 -4.90 -3.89 -14.14
N VAL A 44 -5.12 -5.20 -14.28
CA VAL A 44 -4.03 -6.18 -14.21
C VAL A 44 -3.07 -5.97 -15.38
N LEU A 45 -1.84 -5.59 -15.06
CA LEU A 45 -0.77 -5.43 -16.02
C LEU A 45 -0.15 -6.79 -16.38
N ARG A 46 -0.34 -7.25 -17.63
CA ARG A 46 0.22 -8.50 -18.15
C ARG A 46 1.67 -8.34 -18.60
N TYR A 47 2.52 -7.79 -17.73
CA TYR A 47 3.95 -7.60 -17.96
C TYR A 47 4.77 -8.31 -16.89
N SER A 48 6.08 -8.45 -17.12
CA SER A 48 6.99 -8.92 -16.08
C SER A 48 6.96 -7.97 -14.86
N PRO A 49 7.19 -8.45 -13.63
CA PRO A 49 7.20 -7.60 -12.44
C PRO A 49 8.16 -6.40 -12.55
N GLU A 50 9.31 -6.60 -13.18
CA GLU A 50 10.27 -5.53 -13.47
C GLU A 50 9.67 -4.43 -14.34
N LYS A 51 8.98 -4.81 -15.42
CA LYS A 51 8.32 -3.86 -16.32
C LYS A 51 7.13 -3.17 -15.65
N VAL A 52 6.37 -3.88 -14.81
CA VAL A 52 5.32 -3.28 -13.98
C VAL A 52 5.91 -2.22 -13.04
N GLY A 53 7.05 -2.50 -12.40
CA GLY A 53 7.76 -1.54 -11.57
C GLY A 53 8.18 -0.28 -12.33
N ASN A 54 8.70 -0.45 -13.55
CA ASN A 54 9.06 0.68 -14.41
C ASN A 54 7.84 1.54 -14.82
N ILE A 55 6.71 0.90 -15.13
CA ILE A 55 5.45 1.60 -15.43
C ILE A 55 4.98 2.40 -14.21
N ALA A 56 4.95 1.79 -13.03
CA ALA A 56 4.55 2.47 -11.78
C ALA A 56 5.48 3.66 -11.47
N ASN A 57 6.79 3.50 -11.64
CA ASN A 57 7.75 4.58 -11.45
C ASN A 57 7.54 5.74 -12.43
N ALA A 58 7.30 5.44 -13.71
CA ALA A 58 6.99 6.46 -14.71
C ALA A 58 5.70 7.23 -14.35
N CYS A 59 4.64 6.54 -13.90
CA CYS A 59 3.42 7.17 -13.41
C CYS A 59 3.67 8.11 -12.21
N ALA A 60 4.51 7.71 -11.25
CA ALA A 60 4.86 8.56 -10.11
C ALA A 60 5.63 9.82 -10.55
N ILE A 61 6.59 9.69 -11.48
CA ILE A 61 7.33 10.83 -12.05
C ILE A 61 6.37 11.78 -12.77
N LEU A 62 5.50 11.24 -13.63
CA LEU A 62 4.52 12.05 -14.36
C LEU A 62 3.53 12.74 -13.42
N HIS A 63 3.08 12.07 -12.36
CA HIS A 63 2.24 12.68 -11.32
C HIS A 63 2.93 13.89 -10.69
N ASN A 64 4.20 13.74 -10.29
CA ASN A 64 4.96 14.83 -9.69
C ASN A 64 5.13 16.02 -10.64
N ILE A 65 5.37 15.76 -11.93
CA ILE A 65 5.42 16.80 -12.96
C ILE A 65 4.08 17.53 -13.06
N CYS A 66 2.96 16.81 -13.09
CA CYS A 66 1.63 17.43 -13.12
C CYS A 66 1.36 18.29 -11.87
N VAL A 67 1.72 17.80 -10.68
CA VAL A 67 1.57 18.55 -9.42
C VAL A 67 2.39 19.84 -9.46
N ALA A 68 3.66 19.75 -9.89
CA ALA A 68 4.54 20.91 -10.00
C ALA A 68 4.01 21.95 -11.01
N ALA A 69 3.43 21.48 -12.10
CA ALA A 69 2.82 22.32 -13.13
C ALA A 69 1.40 22.78 -12.79
N ARG A 70 0.83 22.41 -11.64
CA ARG A 70 -0.56 22.66 -11.24
C ARG A 70 -1.57 22.22 -12.30
N LEU A 71 -1.29 21.07 -12.93
CA LEU A 71 -2.20 20.44 -13.88
C LEU A 71 -3.24 19.64 -13.10
N ASP A 72 -4.36 20.30 -12.85
CA ASP A 72 -5.57 19.66 -12.33
C ASP A 72 -6.06 18.64 -13.35
N PHE A 73 -5.98 17.36 -12.99
CA PHE A 73 -6.66 16.31 -13.73
C PHE A 73 -8.10 16.30 -13.22
N ASN A 74 -9.01 16.96 -13.93
CA ASN A 74 -10.44 16.75 -13.74
C ASN A 74 -10.81 15.41 -14.40
N LEU A 75 -10.94 14.37 -13.59
CA LEU A 75 -11.27 13.02 -14.04
C LEU A 75 -12.77 12.71 -14.04
N ASP A 76 -13.62 13.74 -13.90
CA ASP A 76 -15.09 13.65 -13.84
C ASP A 76 -15.76 12.91 -15.01
N MET A 77 -15.01 12.44 -16.01
CA MET A 77 -15.51 11.80 -17.22
C MET A 77 -14.98 10.37 -17.47
N LEU A 78 -14.18 9.79 -16.57
CA LEU A 78 -13.74 8.40 -16.74
C LEU A 78 -14.53 7.49 -15.80
N PRO A 79 -15.34 6.54 -16.32
CA PRO A 79 -16.07 5.63 -15.47
C PRO A 79 -15.08 4.86 -14.60
N LEU A 80 -15.25 4.99 -13.27
CA LEU A 80 -14.56 4.17 -12.28
C LEU A 80 -14.94 2.72 -12.57
N GLN A 81 -14.08 2.01 -13.32
CA GLN A 81 -14.14 0.55 -13.34
C GLN A 81 -13.57 0.09 -12.01
N ASP A 82 -14.45 -0.07 -11.03
CA ASP A 82 -14.22 -0.91 -9.85
C ASP A 82 -14.03 -2.34 -10.34
N THR A 83 -12.83 -2.63 -10.85
CA THR A 83 -12.31 -3.99 -10.90
C THR A 83 -11.44 -4.16 -9.67
N ASP A 84 -12.09 -4.07 -8.51
CA ASP A 84 -11.55 -4.56 -7.25
C ASP A 84 -11.49 -6.08 -7.36
N ASN A 85 -10.54 -6.56 -8.17
CA ASN A 85 -10.17 -7.95 -8.26
C ASN A 85 -9.71 -8.31 -6.85
N HIS A 86 -10.62 -8.94 -6.11
CA HIS A 86 -10.32 -9.56 -4.83
C HIS A 86 -8.98 -10.26 -4.99
N LEU A 87 -7.97 -9.74 -4.30
CA LEU A 87 -6.68 -10.40 -4.19
C LEU A 87 -6.99 -11.81 -3.73
N GLU A 88 -6.84 -12.79 -4.63
CA GLU A 88 -6.95 -14.19 -4.24
C GLU A 88 -6.03 -14.36 -3.04
N GLN A 89 -6.59 -14.80 -1.92
CA GLN A 89 -5.83 -15.15 -0.73
C GLN A 89 -4.91 -16.32 -1.14
N GLY A 90 -3.74 -15.99 -1.67
CA GLY A 90 -2.72 -16.96 -1.99
C GLY A 90 -2.45 -17.77 -0.72
N ASN A 91 -2.42 -19.10 -0.85
CA ASN A 91 -2.08 -20.01 0.24
C ASN A 91 -0.75 -19.56 0.87
N PHE A 92 -0.83 -18.83 1.98
CA PHE A 92 0.34 -18.36 2.70
C PHE A 92 0.99 -19.57 3.39
N ASP A 93 2.18 -19.92 2.93
CA ASP A 93 2.97 -21.03 3.46
C ASP A 93 3.23 -20.83 4.96
N GLN A 94 2.84 -21.81 5.79
CA GLN A 94 2.81 -21.71 7.26
C GLN A 94 4.20 -21.44 7.88
N ARG A 95 5.29 -21.74 7.15
CA ARG A 95 6.68 -21.50 7.58
C ARG A 95 7.05 -20.00 7.56
N THR A 96 6.58 -19.27 6.55
CA THR A 96 6.77 -17.80 6.40
C THR A 96 6.17 -17.01 7.57
N ASN A 97 5.23 -17.63 8.30
CA ASN A 97 4.51 -17.00 9.40
C ASN A 97 5.40 -16.82 10.65
N ARG A 98 6.30 -17.77 10.97
CA ARG A 98 7.12 -17.68 12.20
C ARG A 98 8.13 -16.55 12.15
N ASP A 99 8.85 -16.42 11.05
CA ASP A 99 9.87 -15.38 10.89
C ASP A 99 9.23 -13.99 10.82
N GLY A 100 8.09 -13.87 10.15
CA GLY A 100 7.31 -12.63 10.11
C GLY A 100 6.80 -12.19 11.49
N ILE A 101 6.31 -13.15 12.30
CA ILE A 101 5.90 -12.87 13.69
C ILE A 101 7.09 -12.43 14.53
N LEU A 102 8.24 -13.11 14.41
CA LEU A 102 9.44 -12.81 15.18
C LEU A 102 9.99 -11.42 14.81
N LEU A 103 10.07 -11.11 13.52
CA LEU A 103 10.50 -9.80 13.03
C LEU A 103 9.59 -8.69 13.55
N ARG A 104 8.26 -8.89 13.48
CA ARG A 104 7.30 -7.92 14.03
C ARG A 104 7.51 -7.71 15.53
N ARG A 105 7.70 -8.78 16.31
CA ARG A 105 7.98 -8.69 17.75
C ARG A 105 9.27 -7.91 18.02
N ASN A 106 10.33 -8.18 17.27
CA ASN A 106 11.60 -7.45 17.39
C ASN A 106 11.44 -5.96 17.08
N ILE A 107 10.66 -5.60 16.06
CA ILE A 107 10.37 -4.21 15.71
C ILE A 107 9.60 -3.51 16.84
N ILE A 108 8.57 -4.16 17.38
CA ILE A 108 7.77 -3.62 18.49
C ILE A 108 8.65 -3.38 19.71
N ALA A 109 9.44 -4.39 20.10
CA ALA A 109 10.33 -4.31 21.26
C ALA A 109 11.39 -3.22 21.13
N ARG A 110 11.91 -2.96 19.92
CA ARG A 110 12.97 -1.97 19.68
C ARG A 110 12.47 -0.54 19.54
N TYR A 111 11.30 -0.34 18.92
CA TYR A 111 10.87 1.00 18.48
C TYR A 111 9.58 1.50 19.11
N PHE A 112 8.81 0.64 19.79
CA PHE A 112 7.48 0.99 20.29
C PHE A 112 7.32 0.78 21.80
N THR A 113 8.41 0.58 22.55
CA THR A 113 8.43 0.31 24.00
C THR A 113 8.55 1.56 24.88
N ASN A 114 9.05 2.68 24.33
CA ASN A 114 9.09 3.97 25.02
C ASN A 114 7.75 4.70 24.86
#